data_AF-A0A7J2RDY1-F1
#
_entry.id   AF-A0A7J2RDY1-F1
#
_cell.length_a   1.000
_cell.length_b   1.000
_cell.length_c   1.000
_cell.angle_alpha   90.00
_cell.angle_beta   90.00
_cell.angle_gamma   90.00
#
_symmetry.space_group_name_H-M   'P 1'
#
loop_
_entity.id
_entity.type
_entity.pdbx_description
1 polymer ?
#
loop_
_entity_poly.entity_id
_entity_poly.type
_entity_poly.pdbx_seq_one_letter_code
_entity_poly.pdbx_strand_id
1 'polypeptide(L)'
;MPNSTTVPYDFLWIYRTINPNFGFTFLNYSSYSDFESYNDTTVTNYQTYYYKVLGMMSSFFNISVSNTYKAIPKLNVLAPEACVIINDGNKTTKTNLVTVNVEAVDALLK
;
A
#
# COMPACT_ATOMS: atom_id res chain seq x y z
N MET A 1 15.33 2.29 -6.13
CA MET A 1 16.38 3.17 -5.57
C MET A 1 17.12 3.83 -6.73
N PRO A 2 17.62 5.08 -6.59
CA PRO A 2 18.49 5.68 -7.60
C PRO A 2 19.68 4.76 -7.88
N ASN A 3 19.98 4.51 -9.15
CA ASN A 3 20.78 3.35 -9.61
C ASN A 3 22.30 3.44 -9.34
N SER A 4 22.75 4.20 -8.34
CA SER A 4 24.18 4.24 -8.01
C SER A 4 24.51 3.33 -6.83
N THR A 5 25.40 2.36 -7.07
CA THR A 5 26.00 1.50 -6.05
C THR A 5 27.23 2.14 -5.38
N THR A 6 27.60 3.36 -5.76
CA THR A 6 28.86 4.00 -5.35
C THR A 6 28.70 5.41 -4.77
N VAL A 7 27.49 5.95 -4.72
CA VAL A 7 27.23 7.31 -4.22
C VAL A 7 26.36 7.23 -2.96
N PRO A 8 26.88 7.58 -1.78
CA PRO A 8 26.03 7.76 -0.61
C PRO A 8 25.15 9.00 -0.85
N TYR A 9 23.85 8.83 -0.82
CA TYR A 9 22.90 9.95 -0.89
C TYR A 9 22.64 10.46 0.52
N ASP A 10 22.48 11.78 0.66
CA ASP A 10 22.04 12.39 1.92
C ASP A 10 20.51 12.44 1.97
N PHE A 11 19.89 12.62 0.81
CA PHE A 11 18.46 12.90 0.69
C PHE A 11 17.86 12.22 -0.54
N LEU A 12 16.58 11.89 -0.43
CA LEU A 12 15.73 11.41 -1.51
C LEU A 12 14.54 12.34 -1.70
N TRP A 13 14.23 12.65 -2.96
CA TRP A 13 13.02 13.37 -3.37
C TRP A 13 12.15 12.43 -4.20
N ILE A 14 10.88 12.33 -3.82
CA ILE A 14 9.87 11.51 -4.47
C ILE A 14 9.05 12.40 -5.38
N TYR A 15 8.90 11.96 -6.63
CA TYR A 15 8.07 12.63 -7.62
C TYR A 15 7.05 11.68 -8.24
N ARG A 16 5.92 12.23 -8.68
CA ARG A 16 4.82 11.51 -9.31
C ARG A 16 4.26 12.24 -10.52
N THR A 17 3.70 11.49 -11.46
CA THR A 17 2.86 12.01 -12.55
C THR A 17 1.81 10.99 -12.98
N ILE A 18 0.75 11.47 -13.64
CA ILE A 18 -0.20 10.62 -14.36
C ILE A 18 0.22 10.39 -15.82
N ASN A 19 1.16 11.19 -16.33
CA ASN A 19 1.69 11.07 -17.68
C ASN A 19 3.20 11.40 -17.72
N PRO A 20 4.08 10.40 -17.92
CA PRO A 20 5.53 10.59 -17.85
C PRO A 20 6.08 11.50 -18.95
N ASN A 21 5.32 11.74 -20.02
CA ASN A 21 5.73 12.61 -21.12
C ASN A 21 5.56 14.11 -20.79
N PHE A 22 4.81 14.46 -19.75
CA PHE A 22 4.59 15.85 -19.32
C PHE A 22 5.36 16.23 -18.05
N GLY A 23 6.34 15.41 -17.68
CA GLY A 23 7.15 15.65 -16.49
C GLY A 23 6.53 15.11 -15.20
N PHE A 24 7.26 15.31 -14.11
CA PHE A 24 6.93 14.79 -12.78
C PHE A 24 6.77 15.94 -11.79
N THR A 25 5.82 15.81 -10.88
CA THR A 25 5.55 16.76 -9.80
C THR A 25 6.18 16.25 -8.51
N PHE A 26 6.76 17.15 -7.73
CA PHE A 26 7.32 16.85 -6.41
C PHE A 26 6.20 16.45 -5.43
N LEU A 27 6.44 15.39 -4.65
CA LEU A 27 5.52 14.96 -3.60
C LEU A 27 6.11 15.17 -2.20
N ASN A 28 7.32 14.64 -1.97
CA ASN A 28 7.91 14.57 -0.63
C ASN A 28 9.43 14.41 -0.72
N TYR A 29 10.15 14.73 0.35
CA TYR A 29 11.58 14.47 0.49
C TYR A 29 11.91 13.95 1.89
N SER A 30 13.00 13.18 2.00
CA SER A 30 13.45 12.58 3.25
C SER A 30 14.96 12.38 3.26
N SER A 31 15.54 12.25 4.44
CA SER A 31 16.92 11.79 4.61
C SER A 31 17.05 10.36 4.09
N TYR A 32 18.14 10.07 3.37
CA TYR A 32 18.36 8.73 2.81
C TYR A 32 18.50 7.65 3.90
N SER A 33 19.09 7.98 5.05
CA SER A 33 19.32 7.06 6.16
C SER A 33 18.03 6.48 6.76
N ASP A 34 16.94 7.23 6.66
CA ASP A 34 15.68 6.90 7.33
C ASP A 34 14.62 6.40 6.33
N PHE A 35 15.01 6.25 5.06
CA PHE A 35 14.08 5.92 3.98
C PHE A 35 14.00 4.42 3.73
N GLU A 36 13.03 3.76 4.35
CA GLU A 36 12.68 2.38 4.04
C GLU A 36 11.60 2.28 2.95
N SER A 37 10.57 3.13 3.03
CA SER A 37 9.44 3.14 2.11
C SER A 37 8.72 4.49 2.08
N TYR A 38 7.94 4.72 1.02
CA TYR A 38 7.05 5.87 0.89
C TYR A 38 5.64 5.40 0.53
N ASN A 39 4.67 5.77 1.35
CA ASN A 39 3.26 5.46 1.12
C ASN A 39 2.52 6.70 0.61
N ASP A 40 2.18 6.72 -0.68
CA ASP A 40 1.40 7.81 -1.26
C ASP A 40 -0.10 7.61 -1.00
N THR A 41 -0.63 8.28 0.00
CA THR A 41 -2.06 8.21 0.38
C THR A 41 -2.95 9.19 -0.40
N THR A 42 -2.39 9.97 -1.32
CA THR A 42 -3.11 11.02 -2.06
C THR A 42 -3.62 10.54 -3.43
N VAL A 43 -3.51 9.24 -3.69
CA VAL A 43 -3.83 8.62 -4.97
C VAL A 43 -5.29 8.21 -5.06
N THR A 44 -5.82 8.27 -6.28
CA THR A 44 -7.14 7.72 -6.59
C THR A 44 -6.99 6.26 -7.04
N ASN A 45 -7.90 5.40 -6.58
CA ASN A 45 -7.95 4.00 -7.02
C ASN A 45 -8.16 3.90 -8.54
N TYR A 46 -7.55 2.89 -9.14
CA TYR A 46 -7.62 2.56 -10.57
C TYR A 46 -7.01 3.61 -11.52
N GLN A 47 -6.46 4.72 -11.01
CA GLN A 47 -5.65 5.64 -11.80
C GLN A 47 -4.21 5.10 -11.90
N THR A 48 -3.64 5.14 -13.11
CA THR A 48 -2.23 4.84 -13.30
C THR A 48 -1.39 6.04 -12.88
N TYR A 49 -0.38 5.79 -12.05
CA TYR A 49 0.63 6.76 -11.65
C TYR A 49 2.03 6.24 -11.99
N TYR A 50 2.93 7.19 -12.24
CA TYR A 50 4.34 6.95 -12.50
C TYR A 50 5.16 7.69 -11.46
N TYR A 51 6.16 7.03 -10.89
CA TYR A 51 7.01 7.55 -9.82
C TYR A 51 8.48 7.55 -10.22
N LYS A 52 9.21 8.54 -9.75
CA LYS A 52 10.67 8.60 -9.79
C LYS A 52 11.20 9.03 -8.43
N VAL A 53 12.39 8.55 -8.10
CA VAL A 53 13.13 8.98 -6.92
C VAL A 53 14.43 9.61 -7.40
N LEU A 54 14.68 10.84 -6.96
CA LEU A 54 15.97 11.51 -7.12
C LEU A 54 16.75 11.36 -5.82
N GLY A 55 17.98 10.89 -5.89
CA GLY A 55 18.93 10.95 -4.79
C GLY A 55 19.92 12.09 -4.99
N MET A 56 20.24 12.83 -3.93
CA MET A 56 21.25 13.89 -3.94
C MET A 56 22.29 13.63 -2.86
N MET A 57 23.55 13.85 -3.22
CA MET A 57 24.66 13.99 -2.30
C MET A 57 25.02 15.48 -2.22
N SER A 58 24.75 16.10 -1.08
CA SER A 58 24.91 17.53 -0.85
C SER A 58 26.37 17.99 -0.93
N SER A 59 27.31 17.17 -0.44
CA SER A 59 28.72 17.55 -0.34
C SER A 59 29.45 17.65 -1.68
N PHE A 60 28.95 17.00 -2.73
CA PHE A 60 29.52 17.04 -4.08
C PHE A 60 28.50 17.49 -5.14
N PHE A 61 27.31 17.90 -4.72
CA PHE A 61 26.18 18.25 -5.61
C PHE A 61 25.91 17.18 -6.69
N ASN A 62 26.12 15.90 -6.35
CA ASN A 62 25.83 14.80 -7.25
C ASN A 62 24.36 14.41 -7.16
N ILE A 63 23.71 14.24 -8.31
CA ILE A 63 22.34 13.78 -8.42
C ILE A 63 22.26 12.46 -9.19
N SER A 64 21.36 11.59 -8.77
CA SER A 64 21.00 10.39 -9.52
C SER A 64 19.50 10.23 -9.53
N VAL A 65 18.95 9.76 -10.65
CA VAL A 65 17.52 9.56 -10.82
C VAL A 65 17.26 8.09 -11.07
N SER A 66 16.26 7.53 -10.38
CA SER A 66 15.84 6.16 -10.61
C SER A 66 15.21 5.96 -11.99
N ASN A 67 15.05 4.70 -12.38
CA ASN A 67 14.07 4.34 -13.40
C ASN A 67 12.66 4.79 -13.00
N THR A 68 11.75 4.88 -13.97
CA THR A 68 10.34 5.15 -13.71
C THR A 68 9.66 3.89 -13.17
N TYR A 69 8.95 4.02 -12.04
CA TYR A 69 8.10 2.97 -11.49
C TYR A 69 6.64 3.24 -11.84
N LYS A 70 5.89 2.19 -12.19
CA LYS A 70 4.45 2.29 -12.50
C LYS A 70 3.65 1.67 -11.36
N ALA A 71 2.61 2.35 -10.90
CA ALA A 71 1.68 1.81 -9.90
C ALA A 71 0.22 2.11 -10.30
N ILE A 72 -0.66 1.18 -9.97
CA ILE A 72 -2.11 1.31 -10.13
C ILE A 72 -2.72 0.93 -8.77
N PRO A 73 -3.03 1.92 -7.90
CA PRO A 73 -3.67 1.66 -6.63
C PRO A 73 -4.99 0.94 -6.84
N LYS A 74 -5.29 -0.03 -5.98
CA LYS A 74 -6.55 -0.77 -6.01
C LYS A 74 -7.33 -0.45 -4.75
N LEU A 75 -8.65 -0.51 -4.87
CA LEU A 75 -9.50 -0.41 -3.69
C LEU A 75 -9.13 -1.56 -2.74
N ASN A 76 -8.77 -1.23 -1.51
CA ASN A 76 -8.64 -2.23 -0.46
C ASN A 76 -10.06 -2.66 -0.07
N VAL A 77 -10.53 -3.75 -0.67
CA VAL A 77 -11.85 -4.30 -0.36
C VAL A 77 -11.71 -4.99 0.99
N LEU A 78 -12.39 -4.49 2.02
CA LEU A 78 -12.60 -5.28 3.24
C LEU A 78 -13.25 -6.60 2.83
N ALA A 79 -12.78 -7.71 3.42
CA ALA A 79 -13.40 -9.00 3.17
C ALA A 79 -14.91 -8.88 3.45
N PRO A 80 -15.79 -9.41 2.60
CA PRO A 80 -17.22 -9.35 2.85
C PRO A 80 -17.52 -10.00 4.19
N GLU A 81 -18.08 -9.24 5.12
CA GLU A 81 -18.67 -9.77 6.33
C GLU A 81 -19.98 -10.44 5.94
N ALA A 82 -19.98 -11.77 5.91
CA ALA A 82 -21.19 -12.57 5.74
C ALA A 82 -21.58 -13.15 7.10
N CYS A 83 -22.76 -12.77 7.60
CA CYS A 83 -23.38 -13.49 8.70
C CYS A 83 -24.15 -14.68 8.11
N VAL A 84 -23.84 -15.90 8.55
CA VAL A 84 -24.65 -17.07 8.22
C VAL A 84 -25.88 -17.04 9.13
N ILE A 85 -27.00 -16.59 8.58
CA ILE A 85 -28.29 -16.68 9.26
C ILE A 85 -28.84 -18.09 9.06
N ILE A 86 -28.70 -18.94 10.08
CA ILE A 86 -29.36 -20.23 10.11
C ILE A 86 -30.80 -20.02 10.57
N ASN A 87 -31.77 -20.56 9.83
CA ASN A 87 -33.19 -20.58 10.23
C ASN A 87 -33.77 -19.18 10.52
N ASP A 88 -33.38 -18.17 9.73
CA ASP A 88 -33.82 -16.78 9.90
C ASP A 88 -33.50 -16.18 11.30
N GLY A 89 -32.42 -16.67 11.94
CA GLY A 89 -32.02 -16.25 13.29
C GLY A 89 -32.77 -16.98 14.41
N ASN A 90 -33.66 -17.92 14.07
CA ASN A 90 -34.38 -18.72 15.05
C ASN A 90 -33.53 -19.89 15.57
N LYS A 91 -33.39 -19.99 16.89
CA LYS A 91 -32.53 -20.98 17.57
C LYS A 91 -32.91 -22.45 17.38
N THR A 92 -34.08 -22.78 16.81
CA THR A 92 -34.53 -24.18 16.68
C THR A 92 -35.50 -24.42 15.51
N THR A 93 -35.25 -25.49 14.75
CA THR A 93 -36.24 -26.25 13.96
C THR A 93 -36.04 -27.74 14.28
N LYS A 94 -37.09 -28.44 14.70
CA LYS A 94 -37.03 -29.89 15.00
C LYS A 94 -37.25 -30.68 13.71
N THR A 95 -36.22 -31.37 13.20
CA THR A 95 -36.38 -32.50 12.28
C THR A 95 -35.67 -33.72 12.87
N ASN A 96 -36.20 -34.92 12.61
CA ASN A 96 -35.58 -36.15 13.10
C ASN A 96 -34.32 -36.47 12.27
N LEU A 97 -33.16 -36.49 12.93
CA LEU A 97 -31.80 -36.79 12.44
C LEU A 97 -31.06 -35.61 11.76
N VAL A 98 -30.45 -34.74 12.57
CA VAL A 98 -29.00 -34.39 12.56
C VAL A 98 -28.76 -33.45 13.75
N THR A 99 -27.75 -33.73 14.58
CA THR A 99 -27.25 -32.78 15.58
C THR A 99 -25.98 -32.14 15.04
N VAL A 100 -25.94 -30.81 14.95
CA VAL A 100 -24.72 -30.06 14.61
C VAL A 100 -24.26 -29.35 15.88
N ASN A 101 -23.12 -29.74 16.44
CA ASN A 101 -22.50 -29.03 17.55
C ASN A 101 -21.67 -27.88 16.99
N VAL A 102 -22.03 -26.64 17.32
CA VAL A 102 -21.26 -25.44 16.97
C VAL A 102 -20.78 -24.80 18.27
N GLU A 103 -19.48 -24.83 18.52
CA GLU A 103 -18.84 -24.15 19.65
C GLU A 103 -18.18 -22.86 19.14
N ALA A 104 -18.66 -21.71 19.59
CA ALA A 104 -17.99 -20.43 19.36
C ALA A 104 -17.11 -20.12 20.59
N VAL A 105 -15.81 -19.98 20.37
CA VAL A 105 -14.85 -19.48 21.37
C VAL A 105 -14.49 -18.05 20.97
N ASP A 106 -14.95 -17.06 21.73
CA ASP A 106 -14.53 -15.68 21.53
C ASP A 106 -13.02 -15.57 21.77
N ALA A 107 -12.29 -15.08 20.76
CA ALA A 107 -10.90 -14.69 20.94
C ALA A 107 -10.86 -13.41 21.79
N LEU A 108 -10.63 -13.56 23.09
CA LEU A 108 -10.29 -12.46 23.98
C LEU A 108 -9.04 -11.75 23.42
N LEU A 109 -9.22 -10.54 22.88
CA LEU A 109 -8.09 -9.62 22.66
C LEU A 109 -7.49 -9.24 24.03
N LYS A 110 -6.22 -9.60 24.25
CA LYS A 110 -5.37 -9.07 25.32
C LYS A 110 -4.57 -7.88 24.82
#